data_AF-A0A0Q4MZX1-F1
#
_entry.id   AF-A0A0Q4MZX1-F1
#
_cell.length_a   1.000
_cell.length_b   1.000
_cell.length_c   1.000
_cell.angle_alpha   90.00
_cell.angle_beta   90.00
_cell.angle_gamma   90.00
#
_symmetry.space_group_name_H-M   'P 1'
#
loop_
_entity.id
_entity.type
_entity.pdbx_description
1 polymer ?
#
loop_
_entity_poly.entity_id
_entity_poly.type
_entity_poly.pdbx_seq_one_letter_code
_entity_poly.pdbx_strand_id
1 'polypeptide(L)'
;MSKKDTPVFELHKLMMHNTEEGVRALSGKGAKKLTRQQLIRDVAHHEPQFMESLNFIIMAEELLWSRRSKRVILPETPEIFERLLNAEYTMASAKGFNLPYSSFTLAMPAGLKHRGIELPPCLVDYGPYEQSDARIIHPFCDYIDAPRSDVHIEDCTPGAYCLSITYREAGTMAYARAMISDDDLPTILESTSPQECRERIGDYEKLKRLVEMNDTDYEIQYWLLRLVSAIGIYHVATSGQHLHEGFPGKKPPTLINKDPSQMILMSYLSTATSTEIKPAIKKPVLAKEALSLDSAWHFNQSTGSSYDEDEADDNPFSLYFASGGQ
;
A
#
# COMPACT_ATOMS: atom_id res chain seq x y z
N MET A 1 -9.69 17.32 31.75
CA MET A 1 -9.53 16.05 31.00
C MET A 1 -10.23 16.22 29.66
N SER A 2 -9.46 16.43 28.60
CA SER A 2 -10.02 16.63 27.24
C SER A 2 -10.87 15.42 26.86
N LYS A 3 -12.05 15.66 26.27
CA LYS A 3 -12.83 14.59 25.60
C LYS A 3 -11.87 13.98 24.57
N LYS A 4 -11.37 12.77 24.80
CA LYS A 4 -10.57 12.06 23.79
C LYS A 4 -11.44 11.98 22.54
N ASP A 5 -11.08 12.74 21.52
CA ASP A 5 -11.77 12.75 20.24
C ASP A 5 -11.72 11.34 19.65
N THR A 6 -12.86 10.90 19.11
CA THR A 6 -12.94 9.62 18.41
C THR A 6 -11.97 9.66 17.23
N PRO A 7 -11.05 8.69 17.08
CA PRO A 7 -10.12 8.69 15.97
C PRO A 7 -10.87 8.64 14.64
N VAL A 8 -10.38 9.40 13.66
CA VAL A 8 -10.95 9.50 12.32
C VAL A 8 -9.98 8.89 11.33
N PHE A 9 -10.46 7.90 10.57
CA PHE A 9 -9.69 7.24 9.53
C PHE A 9 -10.39 7.37 8.19
N GLU A 10 -9.60 7.49 7.14
CA GLU A 10 -10.04 7.44 5.77
C GLU A 10 -9.87 6.02 5.24
N LEU A 11 -10.89 5.52 4.55
CA LEU A 11 -10.84 4.25 3.83
C LEU A 11 -10.63 4.49 2.34
N HIS A 12 -10.04 3.49 1.68
CA HIS A 12 -9.98 3.43 0.23
C HIS A 12 -11.40 3.56 -0.33
N LYS A 13 -11.65 4.65 -1.06
CA LYS A 13 -12.96 4.89 -1.68
C LYS A 13 -13.09 3.95 -2.85
N LEU A 14 -14.11 3.10 -2.87
CA LEU A 14 -14.22 2.07 -3.89
C LEU A 14 -14.64 2.63 -5.24
N MET A 15 -13.88 2.30 -6.27
CA MET A 15 -14.17 2.66 -7.65
C MET A 15 -15.51 2.06 -8.08
N MET A 16 -15.79 0.79 -7.77
CA MET A 16 -17.08 0.19 -8.10
C MET A 16 -18.27 0.96 -7.50
N HIS A 17 -18.11 1.49 -6.29
CA HIS A 17 -19.13 2.32 -5.63
C HIS A 17 -19.24 3.70 -6.29
N ASN A 18 -18.12 4.35 -6.58
CA ASN A 18 -18.11 5.65 -7.28
C ASN A 18 -18.74 5.57 -8.68
N THR A 19 -18.42 4.52 -9.44
CA THR A 19 -19.01 4.28 -10.76
C THR A 19 -20.52 4.06 -10.63
N GLU A 20 -20.98 3.28 -9.65
CA GLU A 20 -22.41 3.13 -9.37
C GLU A 20 -23.08 4.49 -9.09
N GLU A 21 -22.51 5.31 -8.19
CA GLU A 21 -23.07 6.62 -7.86
C GLU A 21 -23.11 7.55 -9.08
N GLY A 22 -22.03 7.59 -9.86
CA GLY A 22 -21.92 8.38 -11.08
C GLY A 22 -22.95 7.97 -12.13
N VAL A 23 -23.07 6.68 -12.42
CA VAL A 23 -24.06 6.17 -13.40
C VAL A 23 -25.49 6.48 -12.93
N ARG A 24 -25.79 6.29 -11.64
CA ARG A 24 -27.12 6.61 -11.08
C ARG A 24 -27.43 8.10 -11.14
N ALA A 25 -26.44 8.96 -10.96
CA ALA A 25 -26.60 10.41 -11.09
C ALA A 25 -26.93 10.83 -12.52
N LEU A 26 -26.32 10.19 -13.53
CA LEU A 26 -26.51 10.51 -14.95
C LEU A 26 -27.76 9.85 -15.57
N SER A 27 -28.15 8.65 -15.11
CA SER A 27 -29.12 7.78 -15.82
C SER A 27 -30.58 7.85 -15.33
N GLY A 28 -30.93 8.83 -14.48
CA GLY A 28 -32.30 9.08 -14.03
C GLY A 28 -32.94 7.94 -13.21
N LYS A 29 -34.29 7.87 -13.18
CA LYS A 29 -35.04 6.94 -12.29
C LYS A 29 -34.84 5.46 -12.62
N GLY A 30 -34.50 5.11 -13.87
CA GLY A 30 -34.34 3.71 -14.31
C GLY A 30 -33.15 3.01 -13.67
N ALA A 31 -32.02 3.69 -13.59
CA ALA A 31 -30.79 3.15 -13.00
C ALA A 31 -30.91 2.89 -11.49
N LYS A 32 -31.89 3.47 -10.79
CA LYS A 32 -32.10 3.25 -9.34
C LYS A 32 -32.45 1.79 -9.00
N LYS A 33 -33.01 1.03 -9.95
CA LYS A 33 -33.42 -0.37 -9.72
C LYS A 33 -32.34 -1.39 -10.04
N LEU A 34 -31.29 -0.98 -10.76
CA LEU A 34 -30.20 -1.88 -11.15
C LEU A 34 -29.27 -2.11 -9.95
N THR A 35 -28.75 -3.33 -9.87
CA THR A 35 -27.69 -3.70 -8.93
C THR A 35 -26.35 -3.12 -9.39
N ARG A 36 -25.38 -3.00 -8.48
CA ARG A 36 -24.01 -2.57 -8.82
C ARG A 36 -23.39 -3.44 -9.92
N GLN A 37 -23.57 -4.76 -9.84
CA GLN A 37 -23.13 -5.71 -10.87
C GLN A 37 -23.69 -5.36 -12.25
N GLN A 38 -25.01 -5.15 -12.34
CA GLN A 38 -25.67 -4.80 -13.59
C GLN A 38 -25.16 -3.46 -14.16
N LEU A 39 -24.98 -2.44 -13.31
CA LEU A 39 -24.47 -1.14 -13.73
C LEU A 39 -23.05 -1.24 -14.29
N ILE A 40 -22.15 -1.97 -13.62
CA ILE A 40 -20.77 -2.15 -14.06
C ILE A 40 -20.71 -2.99 -15.35
N ARG A 41 -21.52 -4.04 -15.45
CA ARG A 41 -21.67 -4.82 -16.69
C ARG A 41 -22.14 -3.94 -17.84
N ASP A 42 -23.11 -3.08 -17.60
CA ASP A 42 -23.60 -2.16 -18.63
C ASP A 42 -22.48 -1.20 -19.07
N VAL A 43 -21.67 -0.67 -18.15
CA VAL A 43 -20.48 0.13 -18.49
C VAL A 43 -19.51 -0.67 -19.36
N ALA A 44 -19.15 -1.89 -18.95
CA ALA A 44 -18.23 -2.75 -19.71
C ALA A 44 -18.72 -3.07 -21.14
N HIS A 45 -20.03 -3.19 -21.34
CA HIS A 45 -20.61 -3.42 -22.67
C HIS A 45 -20.63 -2.16 -23.56
N HIS A 46 -20.77 -0.97 -22.97
CA HIS A 46 -20.86 0.28 -23.73
C HIS A 46 -19.49 0.94 -23.95
N GLU A 47 -18.46 0.55 -23.20
CA GLU A 47 -17.10 1.05 -23.31
C GLU A 47 -16.16 -0.09 -23.76
N PRO A 48 -15.90 -0.25 -25.08
CA PRO A 48 -15.10 -1.36 -25.60
C PRO A 48 -13.68 -1.45 -25.02
N GLN A 49 -13.12 -0.32 -24.60
CA GLN A 49 -11.78 -0.22 -24.01
C GLN A 49 -11.78 -0.48 -22.50
N PHE A 50 -12.94 -0.68 -21.86
CA PHE A 50 -13.04 -0.88 -20.42
C PHE A 50 -12.19 -2.06 -19.96
N MET A 51 -12.24 -3.19 -20.66
CA MET A 51 -11.50 -4.42 -20.32
C MET A 51 -9.97 -4.24 -20.36
N GLU A 52 -9.48 -3.25 -21.11
CA GLU A 52 -8.05 -2.91 -21.22
C GLU A 52 -7.66 -1.74 -20.30
N SER A 53 -8.62 -1.20 -19.56
CA SER A 53 -8.44 0.00 -18.74
C SER A 53 -7.92 -0.31 -17.33
N LEU A 54 -7.28 0.67 -16.73
CA LEU A 54 -6.90 0.63 -15.31
C LEU A 54 -8.13 0.43 -14.40
N ASN A 55 -9.28 1.00 -14.78
CA ASN A 55 -10.52 0.88 -14.01
C ASN A 55 -10.97 -0.58 -13.88
N PHE A 56 -10.83 -1.37 -14.94
CA PHE A 56 -11.17 -2.78 -14.92
C PHE A 56 -10.32 -3.55 -13.91
N ILE A 57 -9.00 -3.33 -13.92
CA ILE A 57 -8.08 -4.00 -12.99
C ILE A 57 -8.39 -3.61 -11.54
N ILE A 58 -8.60 -2.32 -11.26
CA ILE A 58 -8.92 -1.83 -9.93
C ILE A 58 -10.24 -2.42 -9.42
N MET A 59 -11.29 -2.45 -10.25
CA MET A 59 -12.55 -3.05 -9.85
C MET A 59 -12.44 -4.57 -9.62
N ALA A 60 -11.57 -5.26 -10.36
CA ALA A 60 -11.28 -6.67 -10.15
C ALA A 60 -10.57 -6.93 -8.80
N GLU A 61 -9.60 -6.11 -8.44
CA GLU A 61 -8.94 -6.10 -7.12
C GLU A 61 -9.93 -5.81 -5.98
N GLU A 62 -10.83 -4.83 -6.16
CA GLU A 62 -11.90 -4.55 -5.20
C GLU A 62 -12.87 -5.73 -5.03
N LEU A 63 -13.16 -6.46 -6.11
CA LEU A 63 -13.96 -7.69 -6.02
C LEU A 63 -13.22 -8.79 -5.26
N LEU A 64 -11.91 -8.96 -5.49
CA LEU A 64 -11.07 -9.90 -4.73
C LEU A 64 -11.15 -9.58 -3.23
N TRP A 65 -10.90 -8.33 -2.85
CA TRP A 65 -10.99 -7.86 -1.47
C TRP A 65 -12.37 -8.13 -0.86
N SER A 66 -13.43 -7.84 -1.63
CA SER A 66 -14.82 -8.11 -1.24
C SER A 66 -15.07 -9.59 -0.94
N ARG A 67 -14.48 -10.50 -1.73
CA ARG A 67 -14.57 -11.96 -1.56
C ARG A 67 -13.65 -12.49 -0.46
N ARG A 68 -12.61 -11.74 -0.07
CA ARG A 68 -11.61 -12.11 0.96
C ARG A 68 -11.89 -11.48 2.32
N SER A 69 -13.17 -11.38 2.68
CA SER A 69 -13.64 -10.89 3.98
C SER A 69 -13.47 -9.40 4.26
N LYS A 70 -13.15 -8.58 3.24
CA LYS A 70 -13.14 -7.11 3.34
C LYS A 70 -12.29 -6.61 4.50
N ARG A 71 -11.06 -7.11 4.59
CA ARG A 71 -10.13 -6.82 5.68
C ARG A 71 -9.68 -5.36 5.60
N VAL A 72 -9.62 -4.70 6.75
CA VAL A 72 -9.16 -3.32 6.93
C VAL A 72 -8.13 -3.30 8.03
N ILE A 73 -6.94 -2.74 7.77
CA ILE A 73 -5.91 -2.54 8.79
C ILE A 73 -5.90 -1.06 9.19
N LEU A 74 -5.98 -0.81 10.50
CA LEU A 74 -5.85 0.52 11.10
C LEU A 74 -4.56 0.58 11.93
N PRO A 75 -3.90 1.74 12.04
CA PRO A 75 -2.88 1.91 13.07
C PRO A 75 -3.54 2.13 14.43
N GLU A 76 -2.95 1.62 15.51
CA GLU A 76 -3.38 1.93 16.88
C GLU A 76 -3.30 3.42 17.17
N THR A 77 -2.19 4.03 16.73
CA THR A 77 -1.94 5.47 16.78
C THR A 77 -1.20 5.91 15.50
N PRO A 78 -1.37 7.15 15.02
CA PRO A 78 -0.71 7.62 13.78
C PRO A 78 0.83 7.41 13.79
N GLU A 79 1.44 7.48 14.97
CA GLU A 79 2.88 7.35 15.17
C GLU A 79 3.43 5.98 14.75
N ILE A 80 2.61 4.92 14.72
CA ILE A 80 3.09 3.60 14.28
C ILE A 80 3.47 3.61 12.80
N PHE A 81 2.69 4.29 11.95
CA PHE A 81 3.01 4.42 10.53
C PHE A 81 4.25 5.29 10.32
N GLU A 82 4.37 6.39 11.06
CA GLU A 82 5.59 7.20 11.02
C GLU A 82 6.83 6.42 11.46
N ARG A 83 6.74 5.60 12.51
CA ARG A 83 7.85 4.74 12.94
C ARG A 83 8.21 3.71 11.88
N LEU A 84 7.22 3.10 11.22
CA LEU A 84 7.46 2.14 10.16
C LEU A 84 8.08 2.79 8.92
N LEU A 85 7.65 4.00 8.55
CA LEU A 85 8.21 4.75 7.43
C LEU A 85 9.66 5.20 7.67
N ASN A 86 9.96 5.64 8.90
CA ASN A 86 11.27 6.15 9.29
C ASN A 86 12.28 5.07 9.73
N ALA A 87 11.84 3.83 9.92
CA ALA A 87 12.75 2.75 10.30
C ALA A 87 13.74 2.43 9.17
N GLU A 88 14.94 2.02 9.58
CA GLU A 88 15.97 1.48 8.70
C GLU A 88 15.74 0.00 8.51
N TYR A 89 15.70 -0.42 7.24
CA TYR A 89 15.51 -1.81 6.87
C TYR A 89 16.74 -2.31 6.14
N THR A 90 17.15 -3.53 6.47
CA THR A 90 18.15 -4.27 5.70
C THR A 90 17.53 -5.61 5.31
N MET A 91 17.42 -5.87 4.01
CA MET A 91 16.74 -7.07 3.52
C MET A 91 17.56 -7.67 2.39
N ALA A 92 18.20 -8.82 2.64
CA ALA A 92 18.99 -9.49 1.60
C ALA A 92 18.12 -10.10 0.49
N SER A 93 16.87 -10.47 0.79
CA SER A 93 15.90 -11.01 -0.17
C SER A 93 14.48 -10.92 0.39
N ALA A 94 13.47 -10.94 -0.49
CA ALA A 94 12.06 -11.03 -0.09
C ALA A 94 11.61 -12.43 0.36
N LYS A 95 12.50 -13.42 0.40
CA LYS A 95 12.14 -14.79 0.77
C LYS A 95 11.57 -14.86 2.20
N GLY A 96 10.32 -15.31 2.32
CA GLY A 96 9.62 -15.39 3.61
C GLY A 96 8.91 -14.11 4.02
N PHE A 97 8.97 -13.07 3.18
CA PHE A 97 8.08 -11.93 3.29
C PHE A 97 6.62 -12.41 3.19
N ASN A 98 5.77 -11.82 4.02
CA ASN A 98 4.34 -12.06 3.96
C ASN A 98 3.58 -10.87 4.53
N LEU A 99 2.38 -10.63 4.01
CA LEU A 99 1.45 -9.67 4.58
C LEU A 99 0.46 -10.37 5.53
N PRO A 100 -0.12 -9.62 6.48
CA PRO A 100 -1.18 -10.15 7.33
C PRO A 100 -2.33 -10.82 6.58
N TYR A 101 -2.68 -10.25 5.43
CA TYR A 101 -3.75 -10.71 4.56
C TYR A 101 -3.28 -10.57 3.12
N SER A 102 -3.74 -11.46 2.23
CA SER A 102 -3.45 -11.37 0.80
C SER A 102 -4.17 -10.23 0.09
N SER A 103 -5.19 -9.64 0.74
CA SER A 103 -5.99 -8.54 0.21
C SER A 103 -6.62 -7.78 1.38
N PHE A 104 -6.34 -6.48 1.50
CA PHE A 104 -6.88 -5.62 2.57
C PHE A 104 -6.81 -4.15 2.18
N THR A 105 -7.59 -3.28 2.82
CA THR A 105 -7.39 -1.84 2.72
C THR A 105 -6.58 -1.35 3.91
N LEU A 106 -5.58 -0.50 3.66
CA LEU A 106 -4.87 0.22 4.71
C LEU A 106 -5.62 1.54 4.98
N ALA A 107 -6.22 1.64 6.16
CA ALA A 107 -6.92 2.85 6.57
C ALA A 107 -5.90 3.88 7.09
N MET A 108 -5.97 5.10 6.58
CA MET A 108 -5.05 6.18 6.98
C MET A 108 -5.71 7.08 8.02
N PRO A 109 -5.01 7.50 9.09
CA PRO A 109 -5.47 8.61 9.92
C PRO A 109 -5.76 9.83 9.05
N ALA A 110 -6.90 10.50 9.27
CA ALA A 110 -7.28 11.64 8.44
C ALA A 110 -6.21 12.74 8.46
N GLY A 111 -5.76 13.17 7.28
CA GLY A 111 -4.71 14.17 7.12
C GLY A 111 -3.29 13.74 7.52
N LEU A 112 -3.01 12.43 7.62
CA LEU A 112 -1.65 11.92 7.84
C LEU A 112 -0.72 12.42 6.71
N LYS A 113 0.38 13.06 7.09
CA LYS A 113 1.42 13.51 6.16
C LYS A 113 2.77 12.96 6.54
N HIS A 114 3.47 12.41 5.56
CA HIS A 114 4.86 12.00 5.70
C HIS A 114 5.74 12.88 4.81
N ARG A 115 6.73 13.55 5.40
CA ARG A 115 7.60 14.52 4.71
C ARG A 115 6.84 15.57 3.88
N GLY A 116 5.69 16.01 4.38
CA GLY A 116 4.83 17.01 3.71
C GLY A 116 3.84 16.44 2.69
N ILE A 117 3.98 15.17 2.29
CA ILE A 117 3.07 14.48 1.37
C ILE A 117 1.94 13.82 2.16
N GLU A 118 0.70 14.09 1.76
CA GLU A 118 -0.47 13.42 2.32
C GLU A 118 -0.59 12.01 1.75
N LEU A 119 -0.62 11.01 2.62
CA LEU A 119 -0.70 9.61 2.19
C LEU A 119 -2.16 9.17 2.14
N PRO A 120 -2.71 8.82 0.96
CA PRO A 120 -4.09 8.39 0.83
C PRO A 120 -4.27 6.97 1.36
N PRO A 121 -5.49 6.59 1.78
CA PRO A 121 -5.78 5.19 2.03
C PRO A 121 -5.71 4.39 0.74
N CYS A 122 -5.27 3.15 0.84
CA CYS A 122 -5.04 2.30 -0.31
C CYS A 122 -5.64 0.90 -0.13
N LEU A 123 -6.04 0.29 -1.25
CA LEU A 123 -6.25 -1.13 -1.37
C LEU A 123 -4.91 -1.81 -1.65
N VAL A 124 -4.65 -2.92 -0.96
CA VAL A 124 -3.43 -3.70 -1.06
C VAL A 124 -3.79 -5.12 -1.45
N ASP A 125 -3.14 -5.64 -2.49
CA ASP A 125 -3.20 -7.05 -2.87
C ASP A 125 -1.79 -7.64 -2.97
N TYR A 126 -1.63 -8.84 -2.41
CA TYR A 126 -0.37 -9.58 -2.46
C TYR A 126 -0.62 -11.05 -2.77
N GLY A 127 0.14 -11.60 -3.72
CA GLY A 127 0.10 -13.02 -4.00
C GLY A 127 0.81 -13.43 -5.29
N PRO A 128 0.74 -14.73 -5.64
CA PRO A 128 1.45 -15.27 -6.79
C PRO A 128 0.98 -14.60 -8.08
N TYR A 129 1.95 -14.06 -8.82
CA TYR A 129 1.71 -13.29 -10.04
C TYR A 129 1.13 -14.12 -11.18
N GLU A 130 1.67 -15.32 -11.39
CA GLU A 130 1.23 -16.27 -12.43
C GLU A 130 -0.24 -16.69 -12.28
N GLN A 131 -0.82 -16.46 -11.10
CA GLN A 131 -2.22 -16.77 -10.80
C GLN A 131 -3.10 -15.52 -10.78
N SER A 132 -2.58 -14.35 -11.17
CA SER A 132 -3.32 -13.09 -11.16
C SER A 132 -4.59 -13.17 -12.00
N ASP A 133 -4.53 -13.73 -13.22
CA ASP A 133 -5.69 -13.93 -14.07
C ASP A 133 -6.77 -14.77 -13.37
N ALA A 134 -6.41 -15.94 -12.86
CA ALA A 134 -7.35 -16.84 -12.20
C ALA A 134 -7.86 -16.31 -10.85
N ARG A 135 -7.08 -15.50 -10.14
CA ARG A 135 -7.41 -14.98 -8.80
C ARG A 135 -8.17 -13.65 -8.84
N ILE A 136 -7.92 -12.82 -9.85
CA ILE A 136 -8.37 -11.42 -9.91
C ILE A 136 -9.23 -11.20 -11.16
N ILE A 137 -8.67 -11.42 -12.35
CA ILE A 137 -9.30 -11.05 -13.63
C ILE A 137 -10.50 -11.92 -13.96
N HIS A 138 -10.33 -13.25 -14.04
CA HIS A 138 -11.41 -14.18 -14.39
C HIS A 138 -12.61 -14.09 -13.45
N PRO A 139 -12.43 -14.02 -12.11
CA PRO A 139 -13.53 -13.74 -11.18
C PRO A 139 -14.33 -12.47 -11.49
N PHE A 140 -13.67 -11.42 -11.95
CA PHE A 140 -14.33 -10.16 -12.29
C PHE A 140 -15.03 -10.23 -13.64
N CYS A 141 -14.41 -10.82 -14.66
CA CYS A 141 -15.07 -11.15 -15.94
C CYS A 141 -16.36 -11.94 -15.71
N ASP A 142 -16.30 -13.00 -14.90
CA ASP A 142 -17.47 -13.82 -14.53
C ASP A 142 -18.52 -12.99 -13.78
N TYR A 143 -18.09 -12.08 -12.90
CA TYR A 143 -19.00 -11.19 -12.16
C TYR A 143 -19.75 -10.22 -13.08
N ILE A 144 -19.14 -9.75 -14.18
CA ILE A 144 -19.79 -8.83 -15.11
C ILE A 144 -20.32 -9.52 -16.38
N ASP A 145 -20.36 -10.84 -16.44
CA ASP A 145 -20.75 -11.61 -17.64
C ASP A 145 -19.92 -11.26 -18.91
N ALA A 146 -18.64 -10.90 -18.74
CA ALA A 146 -17.73 -10.59 -19.84
C ALA A 146 -16.85 -11.79 -20.22
N PRO A 147 -16.34 -11.85 -21.46
CA PRO A 147 -15.32 -12.83 -21.85
C PRO A 147 -14.11 -12.77 -20.92
N ARG A 148 -13.58 -13.93 -20.55
CA ARG A 148 -12.30 -14.03 -19.83
C ARG A 148 -11.18 -13.58 -20.77
N SER A 149 -10.32 -12.69 -20.26
CA SER A 149 -9.12 -12.23 -20.94
C SER A 149 -7.92 -12.71 -20.15
N ASP A 150 -6.92 -13.21 -20.86
CA ASP A 150 -5.60 -13.46 -20.29
C ASP A 150 -4.85 -12.12 -20.28
N VAL A 151 -4.53 -11.60 -19.10
CA VAL A 151 -3.73 -10.37 -18.97
C VAL A 151 -2.30 -10.81 -18.68
N HIS A 152 -1.60 -11.21 -19.74
CA HIS A 152 -0.17 -11.46 -19.65
C HIS A 152 0.56 -10.14 -19.45
N ILE A 153 1.04 -9.95 -18.24
CA ILE A 153 2.10 -8.98 -17.98
C ILE A 153 3.40 -9.78 -18.15
N GLU A 154 4.31 -9.27 -18.97
CA GLU A 154 5.61 -9.92 -19.21
C GLU A 154 6.61 -9.48 -18.11
N ASP A 155 7.66 -10.28 -17.90
CA ASP A 155 8.85 -9.96 -17.07
C ASP A 155 8.81 -10.20 -15.54
N CYS A 156 8.05 -11.16 -15.00
CA CYS A 156 8.24 -11.57 -13.59
C CYS A 156 9.04 -12.88 -13.48
N THR A 157 9.87 -12.98 -12.45
CA THR A 157 10.57 -14.23 -12.10
C THR A 157 9.53 -15.33 -11.87
N PRO A 158 9.72 -16.55 -12.41
CA PRO A 158 8.80 -17.65 -12.15
C PRO A 158 8.58 -17.88 -10.65
N GLY A 159 7.33 -17.97 -10.23
CA GLY A 159 6.94 -18.08 -8.82
C GLY A 159 7.01 -16.80 -7.99
N ALA A 160 7.34 -15.64 -8.59
CA ALA A 160 7.33 -14.36 -7.89
C ALA A 160 5.93 -13.99 -7.39
N TYR A 161 5.90 -13.25 -6.29
CA TYR A 161 4.68 -12.63 -5.81
C TYR A 161 4.66 -11.18 -6.26
N CYS A 162 3.47 -10.64 -6.50
CA CYS A 162 3.32 -9.22 -6.78
C CYS A 162 2.61 -8.53 -5.63
N LEU A 163 3.12 -7.35 -5.29
CA LEU A 163 2.45 -6.39 -4.43
C LEU A 163 1.80 -5.34 -5.31
N SER A 164 0.47 -5.23 -5.22
CA SER A 164 -0.31 -4.19 -5.85
C SER A 164 -0.86 -3.24 -4.79
N ILE A 165 -0.72 -1.95 -5.02
CA ILE A 165 -1.37 -0.90 -4.25
C ILE A 165 -2.23 -0.04 -5.17
N THR A 166 -3.47 0.19 -4.77
CA THR A 166 -4.40 1.06 -5.49
C THR A 166 -4.87 2.16 -4.55
N TYR A 167 -4.86 3.41 -5.00
CA TYR A 167 -5.34 4.55 -4.23
C TYR A 167 -6.03 5.57 -5.14
N ARG A 168 -6.80 6.46 -4.53
CA ARG A 168 -7.40 7.60 -5.23
C ARG A 168 -6.46 8.79 -5.13
N GLU A 169 -6.22 9.45 -6.26
CA GLU A 169 -5.42 10.67 -6.29
C GLU A 169 -6.13 11.79 -5.52
N ALA A 170 -5.35 12.54 -4.74
CA ALA A 170 -5.88 13.60 -3.89
C ALA A 170 -6.54 14.70 -4.73
N GLY A 171 -7.76 15.10 -4.36
CA GLY A 171 -8.50 16.17 -5.04
C GLY A 171 -9.08 15.81 -6.41
N THR A 172 -8.85 14.60 -6.94
CA THR A 172 -9.37 14.17 -8.25
C THR A 172 -10.37 13.01 -8.10
N MET A 173 -10.99 12.58 -9.19
CA MET A 173 -11.79 11.34 -9.25
C MET A 173 -10.97 10.16 -9.82
N ALA A 174 -9.72 10.41 -10.20
CA ALA A 174 -8.84 9.42 -10.80
C ALA A 174 -8.22 8.52 -9.73
N TYR A 175 -7.83 7.34 -10.18
CA TYR A 175 -7.17 6.35 -9.37
C TYR A 175 -5.81 6.02 -9.97
N ALA A 176 -4.87 5.76 -9.09
CA ALA A 176 -3.56 5.28 -9.42
C ALA A 176 -3.37 3.87 -8.86
N ARG A 177 -2.55 3.10 -9.56
CA ARG A 177 -2.15 1.75 -9.16
C ARG A 177 -0.65 1.60 -9.36
N ALA A 178 0.04 1.10 -8.34
CA ALA A 178 1.42 0.67 -8.46
C ALA A 178 1.48 -0.84 -8.22
N MET A 179 2.30 -1.54 -9.00
CA MET A 179 2.47 -2.97 -8.91
C MET A 179 3.95 -3.31 -9.10
N ILE A 180 4.50 -4.08 -8.16
CA ILE A 180 5.91 -4.46 -8.12
C ILE A 180 6.06 -5.96 -7.92
N SER A 181 7.23 -6.50 -8.29
CA SER A 181 7.62 -7.84 -7.86
C SER A 181 8.06 -7.79 -6.40
N ASP A 182 7.90 -8.90 -5.67
CA ASP A 182 8.48 -8.99 -4.34
C ASP A 182 10.02 -8.97 -4.36
N ASP A 183 10.62 -9.36 -5.49
CA ASP A 183 12.05 -9.20 -5.76
C ASP A 183 12.55 -7.74 -5.60
N ASP A 184 11.67 -6.74 -5.78
CA ASP A 184 11.99 -5.31 -5.68
C ASP A 184 11.91 -4.77 -4.24
N LEU A 185 11.31 -5.51 -3.30
CA LEU A 185 11.10 -5.08 -1.91
C LEU A 185 12.40 -4.68 -1.18
N PRO A 186 13.52 -5.45 -1.29
CA PRO A 186 14.80 -5.04 -0.72
C PRO A 186 15.18 -3.61 -1.10
N THR A 187 15.07 -3.29 -2.39
CA THR A 187 15.50 -2.00 -2.90
C THR A 187 14.60 -0.88 -2.40
N ILE A 188 13.29 -1.07 -2.40
CA ILE A 188 12.32 -0.07 -1.88
C ILE A 188 12.58 0.25 -0.40
N LEU A 189 12.88 -0.78 0.40
CA LEU A 189 13.08 -0.66 1.84
C LEU A 189 14.45 -0.08 2.20
N GLU A 190 15.48 -0.35 1.41
CA GLU A 190 16.83 0.19 1.59
C GLU A 190 16.98 1.61 1.05
N SER A 191 16.17 2.03 0.08
CA SER A 191 16.14 3.41 -0.39
C SER A 191 15.73 4.38 0.71
N THR A 192 16.35 5.56 0.71
CA THR A 192 16.11 6.64 1.70
C THR A 192 15.22 7.76 1.16
N SER A 193 15.01 7.77 -0.15
CA SER A 193 14.21 8.74 -0.88
C SER A 193 13.48 8.10 -2.07
N PRO A 194 12.36 8.71 -2.51
CA PRO A 194 11.70 8.30 -3.75
C PRO A 194 12.67 8.29 -4.93
N GLN A 195 13.49 9.33 -5.09
CA GLN A 195 14.41 9.47 -6.24
C GLN A 195 15.44 8.34 -6.31
N GLU A 196 16.05 7.98 -5.17
CA GLU A 196 16.98 6.85 -5.10
C GLU A 196 16.30 5.53 -5.49
N CYS A 197 15.07 5.32 -5.03
CA CYS A 197 14.29 4.14 -5.41
C CYS A 197 14.05 4.08 -6.93
N ARG A 198 13.78 5.25 -7.55
CA ARG A 198 13.55 5.38 -9.00
C ARG A 198 14.77 5.00 -9.80
N GLU A 199 15.94 5.47 -9.35
CA GLU A 199 17.20 5.25 -10.04
C GLU A 199 17.61 3.77 -10.01
N ARG A 200 17.20 3.03 -8.97
CA ARG A 200 17.56 1.62 -8.80
C ARG A 200 16.60 0.64 -9.45
N ILE A 201 15.29 0.86 -9.33
CA ILE A 201 14.25 -0.03 -9.89
C ILE A 201 13.82 0.42 -11.30
N GLY A 202 14.10 1.68 -11.64
CA GLY A 202 13.56 2.36 -12.81
C GLY A 202 12.27 3.10 -12.48
N ASP A 203 11.71 3.73 -13.51
CA ASP A 203 10.28 3.99 -13.48
C ASP A 203 9.57 2.64 -13.31
N TYR A 204 8.46 2.61 -12.59
CA TYR A 204 7.59 1.43 -12.51
C TYR A 204 6.92 1.17 -13.88
N GLU A 205 7.70 1.06 -14.97
CA GLU A 205 7.37 1.04 -16.41
C GLU A 205 6.49 -0.14 -16.79
N LYS A 206 6.46 -1.21 -15.98
CA LYS A 206 5.51 -2.32 -16.15
C LYS A 206 4.05 -1.90 -15.94
N LEU A 207 3.81 -0.70 -15.42
CA LEU A 207 2.51 -0.05 -15.46
C LEU A 207 2.31 0.50 -16.88
N LYS A 208 1.52 -0.20 -17.72
CA LYS A 208 0.90 0.42 -18.90
C LYS A 208 0.09 1.63 -18.39
N ARG A 209 0.64 2.84 -18.53
CA ARG A 209 0.04 4.07 -18.02
C ARG A 209 -0.93 4.66 -19.05
N LEU A 210 -2.07 5.17 -18.58
CA LEU A 210 -2.98 5.99 -19.38
C LEU A 210 -2.56 7.48 -19.37
N VAL A 211 -1.77 7.94 -18.38
CA VAL A 211 -1.34 9.34 -18.20
C VAL A 211 0.06 9.42 -17.58
N GLU A 212 0.85 10.46 -17.92
CA GLU A 212 2.12 10.78 -17.27
C GLU A 212 1.93 11.02 -15.77
N MET A 213 2.74 10.38 -14.94
CA MET A 213 2.69 10.50 -13.50
C MET A 213 3.39 11.77 -13.05
N ASN A 214 2.74 12.59 -12.22
CA ASN A 214 3.39 13.75 -11.62
C ASN A 214 4.35 13.31 -10.49
N ASP A 215 5.26 14.20 -10.11
CA ASP A 215 6.26 13.89 -9.06
C ASP A 215 5.60 13.54 -7.71
N THR A 216 4.46 14.17 -7.37
CA THR A 216 3.74 13.88 -6.13
C THR A 216 3.21 12.44 -6.08
N ASP A 217 2.64 11.95 -7.18
CA ASP A 217 2.17 10.57 -7.26
C ASP A 217 3.30 9.56 -7.17
N TYR A 218 4.47 9.89 -7.72
CA TYR A 218 5.66 9.07 -7.57
C TYR A 218 6.07 8.95 -6.09
N GLU A 219 6.07 10.07 -5.35
CA GLU A 219 6.36 10.07 -3.92
C GLU A 219 5.31 9.28 -3.11
N ILE A 220 4.03 9.45 -3.42
CA ILE A 220 2.94 8.70 -2.77
C ILE A 220 3.14 7.19 -2.98
N GLN A 221 3.40 6.76 -4.21
CA GLN A 221 3.63 5.34 -4.51
C GLN A 221 4.80 4.78 -3.72
N TYR A 222 5.93 5.48 -3.72
CA TYR A 222 7.10 5.05 -2.96
C TYR A 222 6.79 4.91 -1.46
N TRP A 223 6.17 5.92 -0.84
CA TRP A 223 5.89 5.88 0.60
C TRP A 223 4.83 4.84 0.97
N LEU A 224 3.81 4.63 0.13
CA LEU A 224 2.83 3.56 0.34
C LEU A 224 3.46 2.18 0.18
N LEU A 225 4.27 1.95 -0.86
CA LEU A 225 5.00 0.69 -1.05
C LEU A 225 5.93 0.42 0.14
N ARG A 226 6.70 1.42 0.58
CA ARG A 226 7.56 1.32 1.76
C ARG A 226 6.76 0.98 3.01
N LEU A 227 5.66 1.67 3.27
CA LEU A 227 4.81 1.43 4.44
C LEU A 227 4.20 0.03 4.44
N VAL A 228 3.63 -0.41 3.32
CA VAL A 228 3.04 -1.76 3.23
C VAL A 228 4.10 -2.84 3.38
N SER A 229 5.28 -2.65 2.79
CA SER A 229 6.43 -3.54 2.94
C SER A 229 6.91 -3.59 4.40
N ALA A 230 7.00 -2.44 5.05
CA ALA A 230 7.33 -2.32 6.48
C ALA A 230 6.31 -3.05 7.37
N ILE A 231 5.01 -2.95 7.06
CA ILE A 231 3.95 -3.71 7.76
C ILE A 231 4.17 -5.22 7.60
N GLY A 232 4.52 -5.68 6.39
CA GLY A 232 4.85 -7.09 6.15
C GLY A 232 6.04 -7.58 6.97
N ILE A 233 7.14 -6.83 6.99
CA ILE A 233 8.31 -7.15 7.83
C ILE A 233 7.92 -7.19 9.30
N TYR A 234 7.21 -6.16 9.77
CA TYR A 234 6.79 -6.07 11.15
C TYR A 234 5.88 -7.24 11.54
N HIS A 235 4.96 -7.62 10.66
CA HIS A 235 4.11 -8.80 10.85
C HIS A 235 4.93 -10.09 10.97
N VAL A 236 5.88 -10.33 10.07
CA VAL A 236 6.75 -11.51 10.10
C VAL A 236 7.64 -11.52 11.35
N ALA A 237 8.32 -10.40 11.63
CA ALA A 237 9.24 -10.27 12.76
C ALA A 237 8.55 -10.48 14.12
N THR A 238 7.27 -10.11 14.21
CA THR A 238 6.47 -10.27 15.43
C THR A 238 5.62 -11.54 15.43
N SER A 239 5.74 -12.39 14.41
CA SER A 239 4.88 -13.57 14.22
C SER A 239 3.38 -13.22 14.30
N GLY A 240 3.01 -12.03 13.83
CA GLY A 240 1.65 -11.51 13.84
C GLY A 240 1.08 -11.11 15.20
N GLN A 241 1.87 -11.10 16.27
CA GLN A 241 1.38 -10.84 17.63
C GLN A 241 0.81 -9.42 17.84
N HIS A 242 1.22 -8.46 17.00
CA HIS A 242 0.80 -7.05 17.07
C HIS A 242 -0.31 -6.68 16.09
N LEU A 243 -0.97 -7.67 15.49
CA LEU A 243 -2.19 -7.45 14.74
C LEU A 243 -3.37 -7.99 15.53
N HIS A 244 -4.24 -7.09 15.96
CA HIS A 244 -5.39 -7.45 16.80
C HIS A 244 -6.69 -7.24 16.03
N GLU A 245 -7.67 -8.12 16.22
CA GLU A 245 -9.00 -7.95 15.64
C GLU A 245 -9.76 -6.80 16.32
N GLY A 246 -10.55 -6.06 15.55
CA GLY A 246 -11.33 -4.91 16.02
C GLY A 246 -10.68 -3.56 15.68
N PHE A 247 -10.86 -2.59 16.57
CA PHE A 247 -10.36 -1.22 16.41
C PHE A 247 -9.69 -0.73 17.70
N PRO A 248 -8.79 0.28 17.62
CA PRO A 248 -8.12 0.78 18.81
C PRO A 248 -9.10 1.50 19.74
N GLY A 249 -9.04 1.17 21.03
CA GLY A 249 -9.78 1.88 22.08
C GLY A 249 -11.20 1.35 22.35
N LYS A 250 -11.96 2.12 23.15
CA LYS A 250 -13.28 1.71 23.68
C LYS A 250 -14.46 2.07 22.76
N LYS A 251 -14.25 2.97 21.80
CA LYS A 251 -15.29 3.48 20.90
C LYS A 251 -14.90 3.22 19.46
N PRO A 252 -15.85 2.81 18.60
CA PRO A 252 -15.57 2.65 17.18
C PRO A 252 -15.03 3.95 16.57
N PRO A 253 -14.03 3.88 15.68
CA PRO A 253 -13.55 5.04 14.95
C PRO A 253 -14.62 5.60 14.00
N THR A 254 -14.46 6.87 13.64
CA THR A 254 -15.17 7.44 12.49
C THR A 254 -14.45 7.02 11.21
N LEU A 255 -15.17 6.44 10.26
CA LEU A 255 -14.63 5.98 8.99
C LEU A 255 -15.16 6.84 7.86
N ILE A 256 -14.29 7.60 7.22
CA ILE A 256 -14.58 8.41 6.03
C ILE A 256 -14.53 7.50 4.80
N ASN A 257 -15.37 7.77 3.80
CA ASN A 257 -15.48 7.03 2.53
C ASN A 257 -15.95 5.57 2.64
N LYS A 258 -16.39 5.12 3.82
CA LYS A 258 -16.99 3.79 3.98
C LYS A 258 -18.29 3.70 3.16
N ASP A 259 -18.35 2.77 2.22
CA ASP A 259 -19.60 2.40 1.56
C ASP A 259 -20.61 1.88 2.62
N PRO A 260 -21.79 2.52 2.76
CA PRO A 260 -22.77 2.16 3.79
C PRO A 260 -23.25 0.71 3.71
N SER A 261 -23.21 0.10 2.52
CA SER A 261 -23.60 -1.30 2.31
C SER A 261 -22.54 -2.30 2.78
N GLN A 262 -21.35 -1.84 3.15
CA GLN A 262 -20.22 -2.71 3.46
C GLN A 262 -20.11 -3.06 4.94
N MET A 263 -20.14 -4.37 5.18
CA MET A 263 -19.59 -4.98 6.38
C MET A 263 -18.10 -5.24 6.15
N ILE A 264 -17.27 -4.58 6.94
CA ILE A 264 -15.80 -4.70 6.91
C ILE A 264 -15.32 -5.42 8.17
N LEU A 265 -14.22 -6.15 8.06
CA LEU A 265 -13.53 -6.75 9.20
C LEU A 265 -12.28 -5.94 9.50
N MET A 266 -12.29 -5.26 10.65
CA MET A 266 -11.18 -4.41 11.07
C MET A 266 -10.18 -5.21 11.90
N SER A 267 -8.91 -4.94 11.67
CA SER A 267 -7.82 -5.27 12.58
C SER A 267 -6.97 -4.02 12.79
N TYR A 268 -6.31 -3.90 13.93
CA TYR A 268 -5.42 -2.79 14.20
C TYR A 268 -4.01 -3.25 14.53
N LEU A 269 -3.03 -2.46 14.07
CA LEU A 269 -1.62 -2.67 14.29
C LEU A 269 -1.18 -1.94 15.56
N SER A 270 -0.77 -2.68 16.59
CA SER A 270 -0.26 -2.12 17.85
C SER A 270 1.26 -1.97 17.82
N THR A 271 1.76 -1.10 18.69
CA THR A 271 3.21 -0.92 18.86
C THR A 271 3.80 -2.07 19.68
N ALA A 272 4.85 -2.71 19.18
CA ALA A 272 5.66 -3.64 19.93
C ALA A 272 6.46 -2.89 20.99
N THR A 273 6.47 -3.38 22.22
CA THR A 273 7.43 -2.86 23.20
C THR A 273 8.82 -3.36 22.81
N SER A 274 9.87 -2.54 22.99
CA SER A 274 11.24 -2.88 22.54
C SER A 274 11.77 -4.21 23.10
N THR A 275 11.16 -4.73 24.18
CA THR A 275 11.46 -6.04 24.78
C THR A 275 10.82 -7.24 24.06
N GLU A 276 9.79 -7.03 23.25
CA GLU A 276 9.03 -8.08 22.56
C GLU A 276 9.56 -8.39 21.16
N ILE A 277 10.33 -7.45 20.58
CA ILE A 277 11.06 -7.68 19.33
C ILE A 277 12.21 -8.61 19.66
N LYS A 278 11.94 -9.92 19.64
CA LYS A 278 13.00 -10.92 19.62
C LYS A 278 13.83 -10.62 18.37
N PRO A 279 15.14 -10.33 18.50
CA PRO A 279 15.98 -10.53 17.33
C PRO A 279 15.74 -11.97 16.90
N ALA A 280 15.70 -12.25 15.61
CA ALA A 280 15.79 -13.63 15.15
C ALA A 280 17.18 -14.16 15.56
N ILE A 281 17.36 -14.56 16.82
CA ILE A 281 18.61 -15.10 17.40
C ILE A 281 18.59 -16.62 17.12
N LYS A 282 19.67 -17.35 16.78
CA LYS A 282 21.10 -17.30 17.17
C LYS A 282 21.98 -17.96 16.10
N LYS A 283 23.25 -17.52 16.06
CA LYS A 283 24.39 -18.15 15.37
C LYS A 283 24.37 -19.70 15.41
N PRO A 284 24.90 -20.35 14.36
CA PRO A 284 24.81 -21.80 14.18
C PRO A 284 25.70 -22.52 15.20
N VAL A 285 25.10 -23.44 15.95
CA VAL A 285 25.86 -24.52 16.58
C VAL A 285 26.07 -25.57 15.50
N LEU A 286 27.33 -25.74 15.10
CA LEU A 286 27.81 -26.80 14.21
C LEU A 286 27.23 -28.17 14.61
N ALA A 287 26.30 -28.67 13.80
CA ALA A 287 26.03 -30.09 13.64
C ALA A 287 25.93 -30.36 12.14
N LYS A 288 26.85 -31.18 11.65
CA LYS A 288 26.94 -31.62 10.26
C LYS A 288 25.65 -32.33 9.83
N GLU A 289 25.28 -32.07 8.58
CA GLU A 289 24.36 -32.86 7.73
C GLU A 289 22.86 -32.72 8.01
N ALA A 290 22.26 -31.64 7.48
CA ALA A 290 21.09 -31.66 6.58
C ALA A 290 20.52 -30.23 6.41
N LEU A 291 20.56 -29.69 5.18
CA LEU A 291 19.73 -28.58 4.66
C LEU A 291 19.38 -27.44 5.65
N SER A 292 20.35 -26.57 5.97
CA SER A 292 20.08 -25.30 6.67
C SER A 292 20.00 -24.14 5.68
N LEU A 293 18.78 -23.74 5.32
CA LEU A 293 18.48 -22.44 4.71
C LEU A 293 18.40 -21.39 5.82
N ASP A 294 19.55 -20.84 6.20
CA ASP A 294 19.64 -19.73 7.14
C ASP A 294 19.50 -18.40 6.37
N SER A 295 18.34 -17.74 6.49
CA SER A 295 18.13 -16.35 6.07
C SER A 295 17.70 -15.54 7.28
N ALA A 296 18.65 -14.78 7.84
CA ALA A 296 18.44 -13.94 9.02
C ALA A 296 17.82 -12.59 8.61
N TRP A 297 16.74 -12.22 9.29
CA TRP A 297 16.12 -10.89 9.22
C TRP A 297 16.78 -9.99 10.27
N HIS A 298 17.28 -8.83 9.87
CA HIS A 298 17.82 -7.84 10.80
C HIS A 298 16.89 -6.62 10.87
N PHE A 299 16.17 -6.53 11.98
CA PHE A 299 15.45 -5.32 12.37
C PHE A 299 16.33 -4.54 13.34
N ASN A 300 16.80 -3.36 12.93
CA ASN A 300 17.47 -2.44 13.84
C ASN A 300 16.66 -1.16 13.91
N GLN A 301 15.91 -0.97 15.00
CA GLN A 301 15.42 0.36 15.37
C GLN A 301 16.59 1.10 16.00
N SER A 302 17.43 1.72 15.17
CA SER A 302 18.31 2.78 15.64
C SER A 302 17.40 3.95 16.05
N THR A 303 17.31 4.23 17.35
CA THR A 303 16.78 5.52 17.80
C THR A 303 17.75 6.58 17.31
N GLY A 304 17.41 7.28 16.22
CA GLY A 304 18.15 8.44 15.77
C GLY A 304 18.35 9.37 16.96
N SER A 305 19.61 9.58 17.35
CA SER A 305 19.97 10.54 18.40
C SER A 305 19.42 11.90 18.01
N SER A 306 18.73 12.54 18.95
CA SER A 306 18.30 13.92 18.85
C SER A 306 19.42 14.82 18.33
N TYR A 307 19.10 15.68 17.37
CA TYR A 307 19.86 16.90 17.16
C TYR A 307 19.87 17.67 18.49
N ASP A 308 21.04 17.75 19.12
CA ASP A 308 21.28 18.76 20.14
C ASP A 308 21.29 20.13 19.45
N GLU A 309 20.43 21.00 19.96
CA GLU A 309 20.49 22.44 19.77
C GLU A 309 21.80 22.95 20.39
N ASP A 310 22.55 23.75 19.64
CA ASP A 310 23.36 24.82 20.24
C ASP A 310 23.22 26.08 19.37
N GLU A 311 22.93 27.16 20.08
CA GLU A 311 22.49 28.46 19.59
C GLU A 311 23.57 29.30 18.88
N ALA A 312 23.03 30.30 18.18
CA ALA A 312 23.61 31.43 17.48
C ALA A 312 24.88 32.11 18.08
N ASP A 313 25.73 32.65 17.20
CA ASP A 313 25.91 34.11 17.12
C ASP A 313 26.64 34.57 15.84
N ASP A 314 25.99 35.53 15.16
CA ASP A 314 26.48 36.74 14.51
C ASP A 314 27.64 36.77 13.48
N ASN A 315 27.18 36.94 12.22
CA ASN A 315 27.41 38.13 11.38
C ASN A 315 28.67 38.17 10.46
N PRO A 316 28.81 39.14 9.54
CA PRO A 316 28.52 38.97 8.11
C PRO A 316 29.71 39.38 7.23
N PHE A 317 30.09 38.66 6.16
CA PHE A 317 30.85 39.32 5.08
C PHE A 317 30.66 38.66 3.72
N SER A 318 30.54 39.55 2.77
CA SER A 318 30.29 39.45 1.35
C SER A 318 31.54 39.04 0.56
N LEU A 319 31.35 38.45 -0.63
CA LEU A 319 31.72 39.00 -1.95
C LEU A 319 32.05 37.91 -2.98
N TYR A 320 31.44 38.11 -4.15
CA TYR A 320 31.83 37.58 -5.46
C TYR A 320 33.31 37.83 -5.78
N PHE A 321 33.92 36.93 -6.56
CA PHE A 321 34.68 37.30 -7.78
C PHE A 321 34.69 36.15 -8.80
N ALA A 322 34.58 36.53 -10.07
CA ALA A 322 34.73 35.74 -11.27
C ALA A 322 36.15 35.89 -11.87
N SER A 323 36.42 35.12 -12.93
CA SER A 323 37.60 35.11 -13.84
C SER A 323 38.87 34.46 -13.27
N GLY A 324 39.70 33.71 -14.00
CA GLY A 324 39.80 33.39 -15.42
C GLY A 324 41.28 33.08 -15.74
N GLY A 325 41.54 32.12 -16.62
CA GLY A 325 42.82 31.95 -17.32
C GLY A 325 43.88 31.04 -16.66
N GLN A 326 44.12 29.87 -17.24
CA GLN A 326 45.08 29.70 -18.34
C GLN A 326 44.65 28.55 -19.25
#